data_AF-A0A351M153-F1
#
_entry.id   AF-A0A351M153-F1
#
_cell.length_a   1.000
_cell.length_b   1.000
_cell.length_c   1.000
_cell.angle_alpha   90.00
_cell.angle_beta   90.00
_cell.angle_gamma   90.00
#
_symmetry.space_group_name_H-M   'P 1'
#
loop_
_entity.id
_entity.type
_entity.pdbx_description
1 polymer ?
#
loop_
_entity_poly.entity_id
_entity_poly.type
_entity_poly.pdbx_seq_one_letter_code
_entity_poly.pdbx_strand_id
1 'polypeptide(L)'
;DGPEDGGSAREGPREPHWGTAADLVRTVLPWLVAAPQRTILNLNVPDAPLSDVRGLRGAGLAPVGGVRTVITGIDDHGLDLDLIANDRPVPEGTDSALLVAGWATITPLLPTSAVDVELPLAEWSASLPGGGA
;
A
#
# COMPACT_ATOMS: atom_id res chain seq x y z
N ASP A 1 -30.57 -33.19 -18.53
CA ASP A 1 -30.50 -32.04 -17.62
C ASP A 1 -29.77 -32.36 -16.33
N GLY A 2 -28.44 -32.26 -16.40
CA GLY A 2 -27.62 -31.95 -15.23
C GLY A 2 -27.20 -30.47 -15.34
N PRO A 3 -26.95 -29.75 -14.23
CA PRO A 3 -26.59 -28.35 -14.31
C PRO A 3 -25.18 -28.25 -14.89
N GLU A 4 -25.02 -27.45 -15.95
CA GLU A 4 -23.73 -27.02 -16.43
C GLU A 4 -23.12 -26.10 -15.36
N ASP A 5 -22.12 -26.63 -14.66
CA ASP A 5 -21.29 -25.89 -13.72
C ASP A 5 -20.47 -24.89 -14.56
N GLY A 6 -21.03 -23.70 -14.74
CA GLY A 6 -20.43 -22.56 -15.42
C GLY A 6 -19.30 -21.94 -14.61
N GLY A 7 -18.30 -22.76 -14.26
CA GLY A 7 -17.08 -22.31 -13.64
C GLY A 7 -16.46 -21.23 -14.51
N SER A 8 -16.42 -19.99 -14.01
CA SER A 8 -15.72 -18.92 -14.69
C SER A 8 -14.28 -19.37 -14.87
N ALA A 9 -13.86 -19.51 -16.12
CA ALA A 9 -12.47 -19.75 -16.43
C ALA A 9 -11.69 -18.62 -15.75
N ARG A 10 -10.89 -18.95 -14.73
CA ARG A 10 -9.95 -18.00 -14.15
C ARG A 10 -9.04 -17.58 -15.30
N GLU A 11 -9.25 -16.38 -15.84
CA GLU A 11 -8.35 -15.78 -16.80
C GLU A 11 -6.94 -15.87 -16.22
N GLY A 12 -6.01 -16.40 -17.02
CA GLY A 12 -4.60 -16.44 -16.64
C GLY A 12 -4.11 -15.02 -16.32
N PRO A 13 -3.00 -14.88 -15.57
CA PRO A 13 -2.52 -13.57 -15.17
C PRO A 13 -2.26 -12.71 -16.41
N ARG A 14 -3.08 -11.67 -16.57
CA ARG A 14 -2.90 -10.65 -17.59
C ARG A 14 -1.67 -9.83 -17.24
N GLU A 15 -0.85 -9.53 -18.25
CA GLU A 15 0.33 -8.70 -18.07
C GLU A 15 -0.09 -7.29 -17.61
N PRO A 16 0.44 -6.80 -16.47
CA PRO A 16 0.09 -5.47 -15.99
C PRO A 16 0.55 -4.37 -16.94
N HIS A 17 -0.15 -3.24 -16.94
CA HIS A 17 0.15 -2.08 -17.77
C HIS A 17 1.35 -1.25 -17.24
N TRP A 18 2.53 -1.87 -17.17
CA TRP A 18 3.76 -1.23 -16.66
C TRP A 18 4.17 0.03 -17.43
N GLY A 19 3.86 0.10 -18.73
CA GLY A 19 4.10 1.29 -19.55
C GLY A 19 3.38 2.53 -19.02
N THR A 20 2.11 2.38 -18.61
CA THR A 20 1.32 3.46 -18.01
C THR A 20 1.98 3.99 -16.73
N ALA A 21 2.48 3.09 -15.88
CA ALA A 21 3.19 3.48 -14.67
C ALA A 21 4.51 4.23 -14.99
N ALA A 22 5.28 3.75 -15.97
CA ALA A 22 6.52 4.40 -16.39
C ALA A 22 6.27 5.83 -16.92
N ASP A 23 5.22 6.04 -17.71
CA ASP A 23 4.89 7.36 -18.27
C ASP A 23 4.45 8.37 -17.20
N LEU A 24 3.67 7.92 -16.21
CA LEU A 24 3.30 8.76 -15.07
C LEU A 24 4.52 9.09 -14.19
N VAL A 25 5.42 8.14 -13.96
CA VAL A 25 6.68 8.40 -13.25
C VAL A 25 7.54 9.42 -14.00
N ARG A 26 7.67 9.31 -15.33
CA ARG A 26 8.40 10.29 -16.15
C ARG A 26 7.85 11.71 -16.02
N THR A 27 6.55 11.84 -15.78
CA THR A 27 5.88 13.14 -15.57
C THR A 27 6.21 13.73 -14.19
N VAL A 28 6.23 12.91 -13.14
CA VAL A 28 6.40 13.37 -11.75
C VAL A 28 7.89 13.53 -11.37
N LEU A 29 8.76 12.68 -11.90
CA LEU A 29 10.15 12.57 -11.48
C LEU A 29 10.95 13.88 -11.58
N PRO A 30 10.82 14.71 -12.65
CA PRO A 30 11.56 15.98 -12.72
C PRO A 30 11.25 16.92 -11.56
N TRP A 31 10.00 16.96 -11.09
CA TRP A 31 9.63 17.75 -9.92
C TRP A 31 10.25 17.18 -8.65
N LEU A 32 10.19 15.85 -8.46
CA LEU A 32 10.74 15.18 -7.28
C LEU A 32 12.25 15.41 -7.16
N VAL A 33 12.98 15.42 -8.27
CA VAL A 33 14.42 15.71 -8.31
C VAL A 33 14.73 17.14 -7.82
N ALA A 34 13.83 18.09 -8.06
CA ALA A 34 13.97 19.49 -7.61
C ALA A 34 13.36 19.75 -6.22
N ALA A 35 12.68 18.77 -5.63
CA ALA A 35 12.00 18.92 -4.35
C ALA A 35 12.99 18.98 -3.17
N PRO A 36 12.58 19.49 -2.00
CA PRO A 36 13.40 19.47 -0.79
C PRO A 36 13.89 18.06 -0.45
N GLN A 37 15.07 17.97 0.19
CA GLN A 37 15.59 16.69 0.65
C GLN A 37 14.58 15.98 1.56
N ARG A 38 14.55 14.65 1.44
CA ARG A 38 13.63 13.76 2.16
C ARG A 38 12.15 13.94 1.78
N THR A 39 11.87 14.48 0.59
CA THR A 39 10.52 14.41 0.00
C THR A 39 10.21 12.99 -0.44
N ILE A 40 9.10 12.42 0.03
CA ILE A 40 8.59 11.12 -0.41
C ILE A 40 7.24 11.34 -1.08
N LEU A 41 7.05 10.76 -2.27
CA LEU A 41 5.76 10.72 -2.96
C LEU A 41 5.34 9.27 -3.09
N ASN A 42 4.14 8.93 -2.62
CA ASN A 42 3.48 7.67 -2.96
C ASN A 42 2.66 7.88 -4.24
N LEU A 43 2.92 7.09 -5.29
CA LEU A 43 2.18 7.13 -6.55
C LEU A 43 1.51 5.78 -6.77
N ASN A 44 0.18 5.76 -6.81
CA ASN A 44 -0.59 4.58 -7.24
C ASN A 44 -1.11 4.80 -8.66
N VAL A 45 -0.98 3.77 -9.51
CA VAL A 45 -1.35 3.82 -10.93
C VAL A 45 -2.38 2.74 -11.22
N PRO A 46 -3.51 3.06 -11.89
CA PRO A 46 -4.45 2.04 -12.34
C PRO A 46 -3.80 1.06 -13.30
N ASP A 47 -4.12 -0.23 -13.18
CA ASP A 47 -3.72 -1.26 -14.14
C ASP A 47 -4.58 -1.15 -15.42
N ALA A 48 -4.34 -0.10 -16.20
CA ALA A 48 -5.07 0.22 -17.43
C ALA A 48 -4.16 0.92 -18.46
N PRO A 49 -4.53 0.93 -19.75
CA PRO A 49 -3.87 1.77 -20.75
C PRO A 49 -3.90 3.25 -20.34
N LEU A 50 -2.85 4.00 -20.69
CA LEU A 50 -2.74 5.42 -20.32
C LEU A 50 -3.93 6.27 -20.83
N SER A 51 -4.53 5.90 -21.98
CA SER A 51 -5.72 6.56 -22.52
C SER A 51 -6.94 6.49 -21.61
N ASP A 52 -6.98 5.50 -20.72
CA ASP A 52 -8.12 5.18 -19.87
C ASP A 52 -7.90 5.71 -18.44
N VAL A 53 -6.69 6.20 -18.14
CA VAL A 53 -6.38 6.89 -16.89
C VAL A 53 -6.94 8.31 -16.97
N ARG A 54 -7.82 8.65 -16.03
CA ARG A 54 -8.53 9.95 -16.00
C ARG A 54 -7.62 11.15 -15.77
N GLY A 55 -6.42 10.89 -15.26
CA GLY A 55 -5.40 11.88 -14.93
C GLY A 55 -4.73 11.59 -13.59
N LEU A 56 -3.93 12.55 -13.12
CA LEU A 56 -3.23 12.50 -11.84
C LEU A 56 -3.95 13.37 -10.81
N ARG A 57 -4.16 12.84 -9.59
CA ARG A 57 -4.86 13.56 -8.51
C ARG A 57 -4.14 13.41 -7.17
N GLY A 58 -4.05 14.52 -6.43
CA GLY A 58 -3.65 14.48 -5.02
C GLY A 58 -4.68 13.70 -4.20
N ALA A 59 -4.24 12.84 -3.28
CA ALA A 59 -5.13 12.01 -2.46
C ALA A 59 -4.66 11.92 -0.99
N GLY A 60 -5.60 11.63 -0.09
CA GLY A 60 -5.25 11.18 1.27
C GLY A 60 -4.93 9.68 1.27
N LEU A 61 -4.19 9.19 2.27
CA LEU A 61 -4.01 7.74 2.43
C LEU A 61 -5.31 7.09 2.89
N ALA A 62 -5.70 5.98 2.26
CA ALA A 62 -6.74 5.11 2.81
C ALA A 62 -6.28 4.56 4.17
N PRO A 63 -7.18 4.47 5.17
CA PRO A 63 -6.82 3.98 6.51
C PRO A 63 -6.43 2.50 6.52
N VAL A 64 -6.88 1.74 5.52
CA VAL A 64 -6.51 0.34 5.29
C VAL A 64 -6.46 0.12 3.77
N GLY A 65 -5.50 -0.69 3.31
CA GLY A 65 -5.42 -1.10 1.91
C GLY A 65 -6.59 -2.00 1.49
N GLY A 66 -6.63 -2.38 0.20
CA GLY A 66 -7.68 -3.23 -0.36
C GLY A 66 -7.71 -4.67 0.19
N VAL A 67 -6.69 -5.08 0.94
CA VAL A 67 -6.57 -6.40 1.58
C VAL A 67 -6.12 -6.24 3.03
N ARG A 68 -6.46 -7.21 3.87
CA ARG A 68 -5.95 -7.37 5.22
C ARG A 68 -5.33 -8.75 5.39
N THR A 69 -4.21 -8.81 6.12
CA THR A 69 -3.63 -10.08 6.54
C THR A 69 -4.44 -10.67 7.68
N VAL A 70 -4.81 -11.94 7.57
CA VAL A 70 -5.46 -12.71 8.64
C VAL A 70 -4.63 -13.94 8.96
N ILE A 71 -4.70 -14.34 10.22
CA ILE A 71 -4.10 -15.58 10.69
C ILE A 71 -5.11 -16.69 10.44
N THR A 72 -4.74 -17.66 9.62
CA THR A 72 -5.59 -18.80 9.28
C THR A 72 -5.23 -20.06 10.05
N GLY A 73 -4.06 -20.09 10.70
CA GLY A 73 -3.56 -21.22 11.47
C GLY A 73 -2.36 -20.84 12.33
N ILE A 74 -2.19 -21.56 13.43
CA ILE A 74 -1.01 -21.51 14.30
C ILE A 74 -0.63 -22.95 14.64
N ASP A 75 0.63 -23.30 14.49
CA ASP A 75 1.18 -24.59 14.90
C ASP A 75 2.58 -24.45 15.54
N ASP A 76 3.23 -25.58 15.81
CA ASP A 76 4.56 -25.64 16.42
C ASP A 76 5.68 -25.11 15.49
N HIS A 77 5.36 -24.84 14.21
CA HIS A 77 6.30 -24.37 13.19
C HIS A 77 6.06 -22.90 12.80
N GLY A 78 4.91 -22.33 13.12
CA GLY A 78 4.69 -20.89 13.01
C GLY A 78 3.24 -20.50 12.74
N LEU A 79 3.10 -19.49 11.87
CA LEU A 79 1.86 -18.77 11.61
C LEU A 79 1.49 -18.91 10.14
N ASP A 80 0.29 -19.42 9.88
CA ASP A 80 -0.31 -19.36 8.54
C ASP A 80 -1.01 -18.02 8.37
N LEU A 81 -0.60 -17.29 7.32
CA LEU A 81 -1.11 -15.98 6.98
C LEU A 81 -1.83 -16.04 5.63
N ASP A 82 -3.02 -15.45 5.56
CA ASP A 82 -3.74 -15.25 4.31
C ASP A 82 -4.07 -13.76 4.11
N LEU A 83 -4.22 -13.34 2.85
CA LEU A 83 -4.58 -11.98 2.46
C LEU A 83 -6.03 -11.99 1.98
N ILE A 84 -6.94 -11.53 2.83
CA ILE A 84 -8.36 -11.43 2.47
C ILE A 84 -8.72 -10.01 2.05
N ALA A 85 -9.69 -9.89 1.13
CA ALA A 85 -10.23 -8.61 0.72
C ALA A 85 -10.73 -7.83 1.93
N ASN A 86 -10.47 -6.53 1.94
CA ASN A 86 -10.98 -5.65 2.97
C ASN A 86 -12.48 -5.38 2.72
N ASP A 87 -13.30 -5.64 3.74
CA ASP A 87 -14.76 -5.51 3.71
C ASP A 87 -15.25 -4.12 4.15
N ARG A 88 -14.33 -3.26 4.60
CA ARG A 88 -14.68 -1.90 5.01
C ARG A 88 -14.84 -0.97 3.80
N PRO A 89 -15.85 -0.07 3.81
CA PRO A 89 -15.96 0.95 2.79
C PRO A 89 -14.69 1.79 2.72
N VAL A 90 -14.15 1.97 1.52
CA VAL A 90 -13.00 2.84 1.28
C VAL A 90 -13.49 4.29 1.36
N PRO A 91 -12.96 5.14 2.26
CA PRO A 91 -13.43 6.51 2.37
C PRO A 91 -13.20 7.31 1.08
N GLU A 92 -14.15 8.18 0.74
CA GLU A 92 -14.03 9.06 -0.42
C GLU A 92 -12.80 9.97 -0.32
N GLY A 93 -12.19 10.29 -1.47
CA GLY A 93 -11.01 11.16 -1.54
C GLY A 93 -9.69 10.51 -1.11
N THR A 94 -9.71 9.25 -0.68
CA THR A 94 -8.49 8.47 -0.44
C THR A 94 -7.87 7.97 -1.74
N ASP A 95 -6.59 7.62 -1.69
CA ASP A 95 -5.85 7.04 -2.80
C ASP A 95 -6.53 5.79 -3.35
N SER A 96 -6.97 4.88 -2.49
CA SER A 96 -7.68 3.66 -2.88
C SER A 96 -9.02 3.96 -3.57
N ALA A 97 -9.83 4.89 -3.04
CA ALA A 97 -11.12 5.24 -3.64
C ALA A 97 -10.96 5.89 -5.02
N LEU A 98 -9.98 6.79 -5.16
CA LEU A 98 -9.70 7.47 -6.41
C LEU A 98 -9.07 6.54 -7.45
N LEU A 99 -8.23 5.58 -7.01
CA LEU A 99 -7.64 4.56 -7.87
C LEU A 99 -8.70 3.67 -8.51
N VAL A 100 -9.66 3.17 -7.72
CA VAL A 100 -10.82 2.42 -8.23
C VAL A 100 -11.66 3.27 -9.19
N ALA A 101 -11.76 4.58 -8.93
CA ALA A 101 -12.45 5.52 -9.82
C ALA A 101 -11.65 5.90 -11.09
N GLY A 102 -10.51 5.27 -11.35
CA GLY A 102 -9.70 5.44 -12.58
C GLY A 102 -8.71 6.59 -12.56
N TRP A 103 -8.40 7.17 -11.40
CA TRP A 103 -7.37 8.19 -11.25
C TRP A 103 -6.03 7.56 -10.86
N ALA A 104 -4.93 8.05 -11.42
CA ALA A 104 -3.64 7.90 -10.77
C ALA A 104 -3.60 8.85 -9.55
N THR A 105 -3.10 8.36 -8.42
CA THR A 105 -3.13 9.12 -7.16
C THR A 105 -1.73 9.39 -6.66
N ILE A 106 -1.48 10.61 -6.21
CA ILE A 106 -0.20 11.00 -5.63
C ILE A 106 -0.40 11.57 -4.23
N THR A 107 0.37 11.07 -3.27
CA THR A 107 0.28 11.49 -1.87
C THR A 107 1.68 11.85 -1.37
N PRO A 108 1.94 13.10 -0.97
CA PRO A 108 3.19 13.45 -0.31
C PRO A 108 3.22 12.85 1.10
N LEU A 109 4.31 12.17 1.42
CA LEU A 109 4.52 11.53 2.71
C LEU A 109 5.63 12.25 3.48
N LEU A 110 5.49 12.27 4.80
CA LEU A 110 6.59 12.60 5.67
C LEU A 110 7.53 11.39 5.77
N PRO A 111 8.85 11.58 5.67
CA PRO A 111 9.80 10.49 5.90
C PRO A 111 9.68 10.00 7.34
N THR A 112 9.76 8.69 7.54
CA THR A 112 10.10 8.16 8.86
C THR A 112 11.55 8.49 9.12
N SER A 113 11.81 9.23 10.19
CA SER A 113 13.16 9.62 10.60
C SER A 113 13.36 9.39 12.08
N ALA A 114 14.56 8.96 12.46
CA ALA A 114 14.96 8.97 13.85
C ALA A 114 14.86 10.41 14.39
N VAL A 115 14.32 10.54 15.59
CA VAL A 115 14.30 11.80 16.33
C VAL A 115 15.33 11.70 17.43
N ASP A 116 16.08 12.78 17.64
CA ASP A 116 17.02 12.87 18.75
C ASP A 116 16.22 13.21 20.02
N VAL A 117 15.78 12.16 20.70
CA VAL A 117 15.02 12.24 21.94
C VAL A 117 15.75 11.44 23.01
N GLU A 118 15.89 12.02 24.19
CA GLU A 118 16.45 11.31 25.33
C GLU A 118 15.47 10.20 25.76
N LEU A 119 15.96 8.97 25.76
CA LEU A 119 15.21 7.79 26.19
C LEU A 119 15.65 7.43 27.61
N PRO A 120 14.74 7.08 28.55
CA PRO A 120 15.07 6.69 29.92
C PRO A 120 15.60 5.24 29.97
N LEU A 121 16.64 4.95 29.18
CA LEU A 121 17.17 3.61 28.98
C LEU A 121 17.66 2.99 30.29
N ALA A 122 18.20 3.80 31.21
CA ALA A 122 18.66 3.33 32.51
C ALA A 122 17.51 2.81 33.38
N GLU A 123 16.39 3.54 33.43
CA GLU A 123 15.20 3.15 34.20
C GLU A 123 14.55 1.88 33.62
N TRP A 124 14.41 1.84 32.29
CA TRP A 124 13.89 0.65 31.60
C TRP A 124 14.77 -0.57 31.84
N SER A 125 16.09 -0.41 31.76
CA SER A 125 17.05 -1.50 32.00
C SER A 125 16.95 -2.03 33.43
N ALA A 126 16.79 -1.15 34.42
CA ALA A 126 16.63 -1.54 35.83
C ALA A 126 15.30 -2.28 36.10
N SER A 127 14.27 -2.08 35.26
CA SER A 127 12.96 -2.73 35.38
C SER A 127 12.90 -4.15 34.78
N LEU A 128 13.92 -4.57 34.04
CA LEU A 128 13.96 -5.89 33.40
C LEU A 128 14.31 -6.98 34.43
N PRO A 129 13.50 -8.05 34.54
CA PRO A 129 13.81 -9.17 35.43
C PRO A 129 15.08 -9.89 34.94
N GLY A 130 16.09 -9.98 35.81
CA GLY A 130 17.35 -10.70 35.56
C GLY A 130 18.59 -9.82 35.36
N GLY A 131 18.48 -8.49 35.41
CA GLY A 131 19.61 -7.55 35.33
C GLY A 131 20.42 -7.46 36.63
N GLY A 132 20.93 -8.59 37.13
CA GLY A 132 21.91 -8.64 38.20
C GLY A 132 23.24 -9.16 37.66
N ALA A 133 24.25 -8.27 37.68
CA ALA A 133 25.70 -8.46 37.59
C ALA A 133 26.26 -9.72 36.89
#